data_AF-A0A933C8F7-F1
#
_entry.id   AF-A0A933C8F7-F1
#
_cell.length_a   1.000
_cell.length_b   1.000
_cell.length_c   1.000
_cell.angle_alpha   90.00
_cell.angle_beta   90.00
_cell.angle_gamma   90.00
#
_symmetry.space_group_name_H-M   'P 1'
#
loop_
_entity.id
_entity.type
_entity.pdbx_description
1 polymer ?
#
loop_
_entity_poly.entity_id
_entity_poly.type
_entity_poly.pdbx_seq_one_letter_code
_entity_poly.pdbx_strand_id
1 'polypeptide(L)'
;GKTIWVYRHSSKQAIQSELADWRKADPMINSLLDFGGYAALAKRYEVAYASATRAVTLTPREKGAGFTLTLTLTPGTFFPAQTELAMAHLSVKTEISELEVNPALAEEDFIFTPPPGADVFRNFKPPRAGP
;
A
#
# COMPACT_ATOMS: atom_id res chain seq x y z
N GLY A 1 10.49 -8.61 -3.64
CA GLY A 1 11.55 -8.00 -4.47
C GLY A 1 12.39 -7.01 -3.67
N LYS A 2 13.54 -6.57 -4.21
CA LYS A 2 14.43 -5.55 -3.60
C LYS A 2 14.23 -4.15 -4.18
N THR A 3 13.75 -4.09 -5.42
CA THR A 3 13.63 -2.86 -6.22
C THR A 3 12.16 -2.52 -6.41
N ILE A 4 11.83 -1.24 -6.36
CA ILE A 4 10.55 -0.71 -6.83
C ILE A 4 10.79 0.13 -8.08
N TRP A 5 9.90 -0.04 -9.05
CA TRP A 5 9.84 0.76 -10.26
C TRP A 5 8.53 1.53 -10.28
N VAL A 6 8.60 2.84 -10.54
CA VAL A 6 7.43 3.68 -10.78
C VAL A 6 7.55 4.25 -12.18
N TYR A 7 6.68 3.81 -13.08
CA TYR A 7 6.64 4.29 -14.46
C TYR A 7 5.49 5.27 -14.67
N ARG A 8 5.82 6.47 -15.12
CA ARG A 8 4.88 7.54 -15.47
C ARG A 8 4.74 7.60 -16.98
N HIS A 9 3.65 7.02 -17.49
CA HIS A 9 3.39 6.95 -18.94
C HIS A 9 3.36 8.34 -19.61
N SER A 10 2.76 9.34 -18.96
CA SER A 10 2.58 10.68 -19.52
C SER A 10 3.89 11.42 -19.80
N SER A 11 4.89 11.27 -18.92
CA SER A 11 6.21 11.88 -19.07
C SER A 11 7.27 10.91 -19.62
N LYS A 12 6.92 9.64 -19.86
CA LYS A 12 7.86 8.57 -20.20
C LYS A 12 9.01 8.46 -19.20
N GLN A 13 8.73 8.64 -17.92
CA GLN A 13 9.75 8.59 -16.86
C GLN A 13 9.64 7.29 -16.06
N ALA A 14 10.77 6.62 -15.86
CA ALA A 14 10.88 5.46 -14.98
C ALA A 14 11.76 5.80 -13.78
N ILE A 15 11.24 5.61 -12.57
CA ILE A 15 11.96 5.84 -11.32
C ILE A 15 12.30 4.49 -10.71
N GLN A 16 13.58 4.28 -10.42
CA GLN A 16 14.11 3.10 -9.74
C GLN A 16 14.59 3.47 -8.33
N SER A 17 14.12 2.72 -7.34
CA SER A 17 14.52 2.85 -5.94
C SER A 17 14.63 1.49 -5.26
N GLU A 18 15.29 1.46 -4.09
CA GLU A 18 15.19 0.30 -3.20
C GLU A 18 13.84 0.30 -2.47
N LEU A 19 13.19 -0.86 -2.39
CA LEU A 19 11.96 -1.02 -1.63
C LEU A 19 12.16 -0.68 -0.15
N ALA A 20 13.35 -0.93 0.39
CA ALA A 20 13.70 -0.61 1.77
C ALA A 20 13.68 0.90 2.07
N ASP A 21 14.04 1.74 1.10
CA ASP A 21 13.97 3.20 1.28
C ASP A 21 12.52 3.67 1.36
N TRP A 22 11.65 3.13 0.51
CA TRP A 22 10.22 3.43 0.52
C TRP A 22 9.54 2.99 1.80
N ARG A 23 9.87 1.80 2.32
CA ARG A 23 9.38 1.32 3.62
C ARG A 23 9.80 2.21 4.79
N LYS A 24 10.92 2.91 4.69
CA LYS A 24 11.38 3.87 5.71
C LYS A 24 10.75 5.25 5.53
N ALA A 25 10.52 5.67 4.29
CA ALA A 25 9.98 6.98 3.97
C ALA A 25 8.46 7.07 4.18
N ASP A 26 7.75 5.95 4.01
CA ASP A 26 6.30 5.88 4.13
C ASP A 26 5.87 4.65 4.95
N PRO A 27 5.42 4.85 6.20
CA PRO A 27 4.85 3.78 7.03
C PRO A 27 3.64 3.08 6.39
N MET A 28 2.94 3.73 5.47
CA MET A 28 1.77 3.18 4.77
C MET A 28 2.15 2.06 3.84
N ILE A 29 3.35 2.11 3.22
CA ILE A 29 3.86 1.01 2.38
C ILE A 29 4.05 -0.26 3.21
N ASN A 30 4.49 -0.15 4.46
CA ASN A 30 4.54 -1.32 5.33
C ASN A 30 3.12 -1.82 5.67
N SER A 31 2.19 -0.91 5.93
CA SER A 31 0.79 -1.24 6.26
C SER A 31 0.10 -1.99 5.13
N LEU A 32 0.32 -1.55 3.89
CA LEU A 32 -0.21 -2.16 2.66
C LEU A 32 0.46 -3.49 2.33
N LEU A 33 1.76 -3.64 2.57
CA LEU A 33 2.48 -4.90 2.28
C LEU A 33 2.28 -5.98 3.34
N ASP A 34 1.90 -5.59 4.57
CA ASP A 34 1.60 -6.51 5.67
C ASP A 34 0.13 -6.99 5.64
N PHE A 35 -0.64 -6.67 4.60
CA PHE A 35 -2.01 -7.19 4.42
C PHE A 35 -2.01 -8.73 4.35
N GLY A 36 -2.86 -9.35 5.18
CA GLY A 36 -2.90 -10.80 5.40
C GLY A 36 -2.20 -11.25 6.69
N GLY A 37 -1.33 -10.40 7.27
CA GLY A 37 -0.67 -10.63 8.56
C GLY A 37 -1.38 -9.93 9.72
N TYR A 38 -2.65 -10.26 10.01
CA TYR A 38 -3.47 -9.54 11.02
C TYR A 38 -2.83 -9.46 12.40
N ALA A 39 -2.06 -10.48 12.80
CA ALA A 39 -1.32 -10.47 14.06
C ALA A 39 -0.17 -9.44 14.10
N ALA A 40 0.47 -9.16 12.95
CA ALA A 40 1.49 -8.14 12.84
C ALA A 40 0.86 -6.73 12.85
N LEU A 41 -0.30 -6.56 12.19
CA LEU A 41 -1.07 -5.33 12.23
C LEU A 41 -1.52 -4.98 13.65
N ALA A 42 -2.07 -5.95 14.40
CA ALA A 42 -2.54 -5.71 15.78
C ALA A 42 -1.44 -5.19 16.75
N LYS A 43 -0.17 -5.48 16.46
CA LYS A 43 0.96 -4.95 17.26
C LYS A 43 1.26 -3.48 16.98
N ARG A 44 1.02 -3.02 15.75
CA ARG A 44 1.40 -1.67 15.27
C ARG A 44 0.23 -0.69 15.29
N TYR A 45 -0.99 -1.20 15.23
CA TYR A 45 -2.21 -0.42 15.17
C TYR A 45 -3.10 -0.68 16.38
N GLU A 46 -3.82 0.35 16.81
CA GLU A 46 -5.09 0.19 17.48
C GLU A 46 -6.13 -0.23 16.44
N VAL A 47 -6.97 -1.20 16.80
CA VAL A 47 -7.91 -1.84 15.88
C VAL A 47 -9.31 -1.65 16.42
N ALA A 48 -10.18 -1.04 15.62
CA ALA A 48 -11.61 -0.94 15.89
C ALA A 48 -12.39 -1.74 14.84
N TYR A 49 -13.44 -2.43 15.26
CA TYR A 49 -14.31 -3.19 14.37
C TYR A 49 -15.76 -2.71 14.49
N ALA A 50 -16.36 -2.34 13.36
CA ALA A 50 -17.76 -1.98 13.24
C ALA A 50 -18.53 -3.12 12.56
N SER A 51 -19.31 -3.88 13.32
CA SER A 51 -20.01 -5.07 12.83
C SER A 51 -21.08 -4.76 11.77
N ALA A 52 -21.76 -3.62 11.90
CA ALA A 52 -22.81 -3.20 10.97
C ALA A 52 -22.31 -3.02 9.53
N THR A 53 -21.09 -2.47 9.39
CA THR A 53 -20.45 -2.22 8.09
C THR A 53 -19.37 -3.22 7.76
N ARG A 54 -19.01 -4.11 8.70
CA ARG A 54 -17.85 -5.01 8.62
C ARG A 54 -16.55 -4.27 8.34
N ALA A 55 -16.45 -3.07 8.90
CA ALA A 55 -15.29 -2.22 8.75
C ALA A 55 -14.28 -2.48 9.87
N VAL A 56 -13.02 -2.65 9.50
CA VAL A 56 -11.87 -2.67 10.41
C VAL A 56 -11.11 -1.37 10.23
N THR A 57 -11.02 -0.56 11.28
CA THR A 57 -10.24 0.68 11.28
C THR A 57 -8.94 0.45 12.03
N LEU A 58 -7.83 0.81 11.37
CA LEU A 58 -6.48 0.71 11.87
C LEU A 58 -5.94 2.12 12.11
N THR A 59 -5.61 2.41 13.37
CA THR A 59 -4.99 3.68 13.78
C THR A 59 -3.58 3.39 14.29
N PRO A 60 -2.52 3.99 13.74
CA PRO A 60 -1.15 3.75 14.21
C PRO A 60 -1.02 4.06 15.70
N ARG A 61 -0.36 3.18 16.45
CA ARG A 61 -0.03 3.44 17.86
C ARG A 61 1.08 4.47 18.02
N GLU A 62 1.90 4.63 16.99
CA GLU A 62 2.96 5.63 16.94
C GLU A 62 2.37 7.04 16.88
N LYS A 63 2.72 7.86 17.86
CA LYS A 63 2.27 9.26 17.92
C LYS A 63 2.86 10.04 16.75
N GLY A 64 2.01 10.80 16.05
CA GLY A 64 2.43 11.66 14.93
C GLY A 64 2.38 10.98 13.56
N ALA A 65 1.93 9.72 13.45
CA ALA A 65 1.74 9.08 12.14
C ALA A 65 0.61 9.73 11.31
N GLY A 66 -0.39 10.35 11.97
CA GLY A 66 -1.34 11.25 11.32
C GLY A 66 -2.31 10.63 10.31
N PHE A 67 -2.48 9.30 10.29
CA PHE A 67 -3.38 8.62 9.36
C PHE A 67 -4.29 7.56 10.00
N THR A 68 -5.39 7.24 9.34
CA THR A 68 -6.27 6.10 9.63
C THR A 68 -6.51 5.29 8.37
N LEU A 69 -6.52 3.97 8.49
CA LEU A 69 -6.81 3.05 7.40
C LEU A 69 -8.04 2.22 7.75
N THR A 70 -9.12 2.39 6.99
CA THR A 70 -10.36 1.64 7.16
C THR A 70 -10.51 0.61 6.05
N LEU A 71 -10.81 -0.63 6.41
CA LEU A 71 -10.98 -1.78 5.53
C LEU A 71 -12.42 -2.27 5.65
N THR A 72 -13.19 -2.21 4.57
CA THR A 72 -14.52 -2.85 4.53
C THR A 72 -14.36 -4.25 3.99
N LEU A 73 -14.71 -5.26 4.80
CA LEU A 73 -14.43 -6.65 4.48
C LEU A 73 -15.61 -7.32 3.76
N THR A 74 -15.29 -8.17 2.79
CA THR A 74 -16.27 -9.02 2.10
C THR A 74 -16.87 -10.06 3.05
N PRO A 75 -18.17 -10.38 2.90
CA PRO A 75 -18.79 -11.54 3.53
C PRO A 75 -18.02 -12.84 3.23
N GLY A 76 -17.76 -13.66 4.25
CA GLY A 76 -17.28 -15.03 4.11
C GLY A 76 -15.76 -15.19 3.94
N THR A 77 -15.09 -14.29 3.21
CA THR A 77 -13.63 -14.40 2.98
C THR A 77 -12.80 -13.44 3.83
N PHE A 78 -13.43 -12.42 4.44
CA PHE A 78 -12.75 -11.36 5.19
C PHE A 78 -11.67 -10.61 4.40
N PHE A 79 -11.70 -10.68 3.06
CA PHE A 79 -10.83 -9.85 2.22
C PHE A 79 -11.38 -8.43 2.10
N PRO A 80 -10.53 -7.39 2.03
CA PRO A 80 -10.97 -6.02 1.81
C PRO A 80 -11.67 -5.87 0.46
N ALA A 81 -12.94 -5.46 0.47
CA ALA A 81 -13.68 -5.01 -0.71
C ALA A 81 -13.39 -3.54 -1.01
N GLN A 82 -13.14 -2.76 0.04
CA GLN A 82 -12.86 -1.34 -0.04
C GLN A 82 -11.81 -1.00 1.02
N THR A 83 -10.91 -0.10 0.67
CA THR A 83 -10.01 0.55 1.63
C THR A 83 -10.20 2.07 1.57
N GLU A 84 -10.10 2.72 2.72
CA GLU A 84 -10.05 4.16 2.83
C GLU A 84 -8.86 4.55 3.69
N LEU A 85 -7.97 5.34 3.12
CA LEU A 85 -6.83 5.93 3.80
C LEU A 85 -7.10 7.42 3.98
N ALA A 86 -7.22 7.86 5.22
CA ALA A 86 -7.34 9.28 5.55
C ALA A 86 -6.07 9.77 6.26
N MET A 87 -5.51 10.88 5.78
CA MET A 87 -4.33 11.55 6.35
C MET A 87 -4.51 13.06 6.23
N ALA A 88 -4.49 13.76 7.37
CA ALA A 88 -4.69 15.22 7.43
C ALA A 88 -5.90 15.71 6.60
N HIS A 89 -5.66 16.24 5.39
CA HIS A 89 -6.67 16.77 4.46
C HIS A 89 -6.86 15.91 3.19
N LEU A 90 -6.21 14.75 3.11
CA LEU A 90 -6.28 13.81 2.01
C LEU A 90 -7.06 12.56 2.45
N SER A 91 -8.05 12.15 1.65
CA SER A 91 -8.64 10.82 1.74
C SER A 91 -8.49 10.11 0.40
N VAL A 92 -7.97 8.90 0.43
CA VAL A 92 -7.84 8.01 -0.73
C VAL A 92 -8.72 6.81 -0.49
N LYS A 93 -9.76 6.67 -1.32
CA LYS A 93 -10.65 5.52 -1.32
C LYS A 93 -10.30 4.60 -2.49
N THR A 94 -10.16 3.31 -2.20
CA THR A 94 -9.91 2.26 -3.18
C THR A 94 -11.03 1.24 -3.10
N GLU A 95 -11.59 0.86 -4.26
CA GLU A 95 -12.54 -0.24 -4.37
C GLU A 95 -11.86 -1.39 -5.11
N ILE A 96 -11.99 -2.61 -4.56
CA ILE A 96 -11.38 -3.83 -5.10
C ILE A 96 -12.52 -4.68 -5.66
N SER A 97 -12.49 -4.91 -6.96
CA SER A 97 -13.45 -5.74 -7.70
C SER A 97 -12.74 -6.91 -8.37
N GLU A 98 -13.51 -7.93 -8.78
CA GLU A 98 -12.98 -9.09 -9.52
C GLU A 98 -11.84 -9.81 -8.78
N LEU A 99 -11.96 -9.93 -7.46
CA LEU A 99 -10.94 -10.54 -6.61
C LEU A 99 -10.76 -12.03 -6.94
N GLU A 100 -9.58 -12.38 -7.41
CA GLU A 100 -9.10 -13.76 -7.46
C GLU A 100 -8.23 -14.06 -6.24
N VAL A 101 -8.60 -15.08 -5.47
CA VAL A 101 -7.88 -15.46 -4.25
C VAL A 101 -6.84 -16.52 -4.57
N ASN A 102 -5.58 -16.22 -4.28
CA ASN A 102 -4.42 -17.08 -4.52
C ASN A 102 -4.29 -17.61 -5.97
N PRO A 103 -4.45 -16.77 -7.00
CA PRO A 103 -4.16 -17.21 -8.37
C PRO A 103 -2.67 -17.55 -8.51
N ALA A 104 -2.36 -18.43 -9.46
CA ALA A 104 -0.98 -18.61 -9.88
C ALA A 104 -0.55 -17.35 -10.64
N LEU A 105 0.49 -16.68 -10.16
CA LEU A 105 1.04 -15.48 -10.80
C LEU A 105 2.36 -15.85 -11.50
N ALA A 106 2.55 -15.32 -12.71
CA ALA A 106 3.76 -15.53 -13.48
C ALA A 106 4.90 -14.67 -12.91
N GLU A 107 6.13 -15.16 -12.91
CA GLU A 107 7.27 -14.39 -12.38
C GLU A 107 7.52 -13.13 -13.22
N GLU A 108 7.23 -13.23 -14.52
CA GLU A 108 7.42 -12.17 -15.50
C GLU A 108 6.58 -10.93 -15.20
N ASP A 109 5.41 -11.09 -14.56
CA ASP A 109 4.53 -9.97 -14.14
C ASP A 109 5.20 -9.07 -13.11
N PHE A 110 6.22 -9.56 -12.41
CA PHE A 110 6.98 -8.81 -11.40
C PHE A 110 8.33 -8.29 -11.93
N ILE A 111 8.62 -8.49 -13.22
CA ILE A 111 9.83 -8.00 -13.88
C ILE A 111 9.48 -6.76 -14.71
N PHE A 112 10.03 -5.61 -14.32
CA PHE A 112 9.85 -4.37 -15.06
C PHE A 112 11.12 -3.99 -15.85
N THR A 113 10.93 -3.72 -17.15
CA THR A 113 11.95 -3.13 -18.03
C THR A 113 11.41 -1.79 -18.57
N PRO A 114 12.12 -0.66 -18.36
CA PRO A 114 11.68 0.61 -18.90
C PRO A 114 11.49 0.56 -20.43
N PRO A 115 10.38 1.10 -20.97
CA PRO A 115 10.18 1.14 -22.41
C PRO A 115 11.27 1.93 -23.14
N PRO A 116 11.52 1.67 -24.44
CA PRO A 116 12.47 2.44 -25.23
C PRO A 116 12.19 3.95 -25.19
N GLY A 117 13.24 4.74 -24.96
CA GLY A 117 13.16 6.20 -24.88
C GLY A 117 12.58 6.72 -23.55
N ALA A 118 12.35 5.86 -22.56
CA ALA A 118 12.02 6.30 -21.21
C ALA A 118 13.23 6.97 -20.55
N ASP A 119 12.98 8.07 -19.84
CA ASP A 119 13.96 8.75 -19.00
C ASP A 119 14.04 8.05 -17.64
N VAL A 120 15.22 7.52 -17.29
CA VAL A 120 15.39 6.60 -16.16
C VAL A 120 16.14 7.28 -15.01
N PHE A 121 15.43 7.53 -13.92
CA PHE A 121 15.99 8.03 -12.67
C PHE A 121 16.37 6.86 -11.77
N ARG A 122 17.67 6.68 -11.50
CA ARG A 122 18.17 5.60 -10.63
C ARG A 122 18.54 6.11 -9.25
N ASN A 123 18.52 5.19 -8.28
CA ASN A 123 18.86 5.46 -6.88
C ASN A 123 18.01 6.58 -6.27
N PHE A 124 16.78 6.74 -6.74
CA PHE A 124 15.87 7.77 -6.24
C PHE A 124 15.56 7.49 -4.77
N LYS A 125 15.73 8.50 -3.91
CA LYS A 125 15.36 8.42 -2.50
C LYS A 125 13.98 9.05 -2.32
N PRO A 126 12.97 8.28 -1.90
CA PRO A 126 11.62 8.81 -1.70
C PRO A 126 11.62 9.94 -0.67
N PRO A 127 10.79 10.98 -0.88
CA PRO A 127 10.57 11.99 0.12
C PRO A 127 9.98 11.33 1.38
N ARG A 128 10.45 11.75 2.55
CA ARG A 128 9.85 11.28 3.81
C ARG A 128 8.47 11.90 3.95
N ALA A 129 7.46 11.09 4.29
CA ALA A 129 6.22 11.65 4.79
C ALA A 129 6.56 12.49 6.03
N GLY A 130 6.25 13.78 5.99
CA GLY A 130 6.42 14.68 7.13
C GLY A 130 5.41 14.35 8.24
N PRO A 131 5.63 14.85 9.47
CA PRO A 131 4.61 14.83 10.53
C PRO A 131 3.40 15.72 10.19
#